data_AF-A3MXC6-F1
#
_entry.id   AF-A3MXC6-F1
#
_cell.length_a   1.000
_cell.length_b   1.000
_cell.length_c   1.000
_cell.angle_alpha   90.00
_cell.angle_beta   90.00
_cell.angle_gamma   90.00
#
_symmetry.space_group_name_H-M   'P 1'
#
loop_
_entity.id
_entity.type
_entity.pdbx_description
1 polymer ?
#
loop_
_entity_poly.entity_id
_entity_poly.type
_entity_poly.pdbx_seq_one_letter_code
_entity_poly.pdbx_strand_id
1 'polypeptide(L)'
;MLKEMTLEYVESLKYVDEIPRRFALPEAGSDIVAVVGPRRVGKTFTLLKKAAETLKAGGQAVYATFDNPELRKWSAKKLAEEVRSLYPKGRVALFLDEVQEWPNWDYNLRWLHDVKDFQIYATGSTSALSVDQVPSRLRGRYISKLLLPLSFAELAHGTAPHTFRERGALKSLLDDYLKWGGFPEVWKSRSLDKVRALLDTVFYRDVVEARGVREPEEFEALFYTVVENYANPVTWRSLARALASEGVEIDPKTVIKYVKYMQWAYLIFVVPPYGRRRGAPRKIYLVDPAFTNLTKAGLDKGRKIENVTYLHLLRKAIEEGGKIYYIKNREEVDFYYVGQERAVVEAAYDPDESHIRKAAKAAEKLGLKKAHVVTWDTEDTRRVGQVDIEITPLWKWLLQ
;
A
#
# COMPACT_ATOMS: atom_id res chain seq x y z
N MET A 1 -28.04 16.42 12.20
CA MET A 1 -26.66 15.90 12.35
C MET A 1 -26.16 15.15 11.12
N LEU A 2 -26.61 13.91 10.80
CA LEU A 2 -26.03 13.12 9.70
C LEU A 2 -26.11 13.80 8.31
N LYS A 3 -27.25 14.44 7.98
CA LYS A 3 -27.42 15.18 6.72
C LYS A 3 -26.43 16.33 6.60
N GLU A 4 -26.33 17.14 7.64
CA GLU A 4 -25.39 18.26 7.73
C GLU A 4 -23.94 17.78 7.62
N MET A 5 -23.56 16.76 8.41
CA MET A 5 -22.23 16.14 8.30
C MET A 5 -21.93 15.65 6.88
N THR A 6 -22.91 15.01 6.23
CA THR A 6 -22.73 14.53 4.85
C THR A 6 -22.50 15.68 3.88
N LEU A 7 -23.30 16.74 3.96
CA LEU A 7 -23.19 17.89 3.07
C LEU A 7 -21.89 18.67 3.31
N GLU A 8 -21.58 19.00 4.58
CA GLU A 8 -20.36 19.74 4.94
C GLU A 8 -19.08 19.02 4.48
N TYR A 9 -18.99 17.70 4.72
CA TYR A 9 -17.80 16.94 4.31
C TYR A 9 -17.72 16.76 2.79
N VAL A 10 -18.82 16.52 2.10
CA VAL A 10 -18.82 16.47 0.63
C VAL A 10 -18.45 17.82 0.04
N GLU A 11 -19.00 18.91 0.57
CA GLU A 11 -18.66 20.26 0.12
C GLU A 11 -17.21 20.62 0.40
N SER A 12 -16.60 20.08 1.46
CA SER A 12 -15.19 20.32 1.77
C SER A 12 -14.23 19.91 0.65
N LEU A 13 -14.66 19.00 -0.23
CA LEU A 13 -13.88 18.58 -1.40
C LEU A 13 -13.53 19.75 -2.33
N LYS A 14 -14.32 20.85 -2.34
CA LYS A 14 -14.03 22.05 -3.15
C LYS A 14 -12.76 22.78 -2.73
N TYR A 15 -12.25 22.50 -1.53
CA TYR A 15 -11.03 23.10 -0.98
C TYR A 15 -9.80 22.20 -1.10
N VAL A 16 -9.92 21.06 -1.79
CA VAL A 16 -8.83 20.09 -1.93
C VAL A 16 -8.40 20.00 -3.38
N ASP A 17 -7.11 20.23 -3.64
CA ASP A 17 -6.53 19.93 -4.95
C ASP A 17 -6.47 18.41 -5.15
N GLU A 18 -7.37 17.89 -5.96
CA GLU A 18 -7.41 16.47 -6.27
C GLU A 18 -6.22 16.06 -7.14
N ILE A 19 -5.57 14.95 -6.77
CA ILE A 19 -4.69 14.20 -7.67
C ILE A 19 -5.49 13.00 -8.16
N PRO A 20 -5.84 12.92 -9.47
CA PRO A 20 -6.60 11.81 -10.01
C PRO A 20 -5.97 10.47 -9.67
N ARG A 21 -6.80 9.54 -9.20
CA ARG A 21 -6.37 8.20 -8.82
C ARG A 21 -6.78 7.19 -9.88
N ARG A 22 -5.92 6.20 -10.15
CA ARG A 22 -6.29 4.99 -10.91
C ARG A 22 -7.15 4.06 -10.05
N PHE A 23 -7.07 4.20 -8.72
CA PHE A 23 -7.92 3.47 -7.78
C PHE A 23 -9.39 3.89 -7.92
N ALA A 24 -10.26 2.92 -8.18
CA ALA A 24 -11.71 3.11 -8.20
C ALA A 24 -12.38 2.29 -7.09
N LEU A 25 -13.34 2.91 -6.40
CA LEU A 25 -14.22 2.16 -5.50
C LEU A 25 -15.23 1.35 -6.31
N PRO A 26 -15.29 0.01 -6.13
CA PRO A 26 -16.30 -0.79 -6.79
C PRO A 26 -17.69 -0.40 -6.25
N GLU A 27 -18.73 -0.59 -7.05
CA GLU A 27 -20.10 -0.49 -6.55
C GLU A 27 -20.32 -1.54 -5.46
N ALA A 28 -20.79 -1.10 -4.30
CA ALA A 28 -21.16 -1.99 -3.21
C ALA A 28 -22.39 -2.82 -3.62
N GLY A 29 -22.16 -4.11 -3.87
CA GLY A 29 -23.20 -5.10 -4.16
C GLY A 29 -23.91 -5.55 -2.89
N SER A 30 -23.87 -6.86 -2.62
CA SER A 30 -24.33 -7.42 -1.34
C SER A 30 -23.32 -7.23 -0.20
N ASP A 31 -22.03 -7.13 -0.54
CA ASP A 31 -20.93 -7.13 0.43
C ASP A 31 -20.54 -5.72 0.88
N ILE A 32 -19.90 -5.64 2.04
CA ILE A 32 -19.28 -4.42 2.56
C ILE A 32 -18.01 -4.13 1.75
N VAL A 33 -17.87 -2.91 1.23
CA VAL A 33 -16.63 -2.45 0.57
C VAL A 33 -15.73 -1.80 1.61
N ALA A 34 -14.70 -2.52 2.05
CA ALA A 34 -13.73 -2.02 3.02
C ALA A 34 -12.48 -1.45 2.33
N VAL A 35 -12.24 -0.15 2.50
CA VAL A 35 -11.04 0.54 2.00
C VAL A 35 -9.99 0.57 3.10
N VAL A 36 -8.89 -0.13 2.86
CA VAL A 36 -7.78 -0.25 3.82
C VAL A 36 -6.52 0.32 3.19
N GLY A 37 -5.55 0.71 4.00
CA GLY A 37 -4.29 1.26 3.50
C GLY A 37 -3.60 2.14 4.53
N PRO A 38 -2.38 2.61 4.23
CA PRO A 38 -1.63 3.47 5.14
C PRO A 38 -2.42 4.74 5.52
N ARG A 39 -2.07 5.37 6.63
CA ARG A 39 -2.62 6.70 6.95
C ARG A 39 -2.26 7.73 5.88
N ARG A 40 -3.11 8.74 5.72
CA ARG A 40 -2.89 9.89 4.81
C ARG A 40 -2.73 9.55 3.31
N VAL A 41 -3.15 8.36 2.86
CA VAL A 41 -3.17 8.00 1.43
C VAL A 41 -4.42 8.46 0.68
N GLY A 42 -5.41 9.03 1.38
CA GLY A 42 -6.65 9.55 0.79
C GLY A 42 -7.88 8.66 0.93
N LYS A 43 -7.97 7.79 1.96
CA LYS A 43 -9.12 6.91 2.19
C LYS A 43 -10.44 7.68 2.37
N THR A 44 -10.48 8.62 3.32
CA THR A 44 -11.63 9.51 3.57
C THR A 44 -12.01 10.29 2.31
N PHE A 45 -11.02 10.87 1.62
CA PHE A 45 -11.25 11.57 0.35
C PHE A 45 -11.93 10.67 -0.69
N THR A 46 -11.49 9.41 -0.80
CA THR A 46 -12.07 8.43 -1.73
C THR A 46 -13.54 8.13 -1.40
N LEU A 47 -13.88 7.96 -0.12
CA LEU A 47 -15.27 7.79 0.34
C LEU A 47 -16.14 9.01 0.03
N LEU A 48 -15.64 10.20 0.36
CA LEU A 48 -16.36 11.45 0.13
C LEU A 48 -16.60 11.72 -1.35
N LYS A 49 -15.60 11.45 -2.19
CA LYS A 49 -15.75 11.57 -3.65
C LYS A 49 -16.86 10.65 -4.16
N LYS A 50 -16.89 9.39 -3.70
CA LYS A 50 -17.95 8.44 -4.07
C LYS A 50 -19.33 8.85 -3.53
N ALA A 51 -19.38 9.43 -2.33
CA ALA A 51 -20.60 10.00 -1.77
C ALA A 51 -21.11 11.17 -2.62
N ALA A 52 -20.22 12.08 -3.03
CA ALA A 52 -20.54 13.21 -3.91
C ALA A 52 -21.07 12.74 -5.27
N GLU A 53 -20.42 11.75 -5.89
CA GLU A 53 -20.88 11.12 -7.14
C GLU A 53 -22.28 10.49 -6.98
N THR A 54 -22.52 9.80 -5.86
CA THR A 54 -23.81 9.17 -5.57
C THR A 54 -24.92 10.22 -5.45
N LEU A 55 -24.69 11.30 -4.70
CA LEU A 55 -25.64 12.40 -4.55
C LEU A 55 -25.91 13.11 -5.88
N LYS A 56 -24.86 13.36 -6.67
CA LYS A 56 -24.97 14.00 -7.99
C LYS A 56 -25.78 13.17 -8.98
N ALA A 57 -25.72 11.84 -8.87
CA ALA A 57 -26.53 10.91 -9.66
C ALA A 57 -27.99 10.78 -9.16
N GLY A 58 -28.40 11.54 -8.14
CA GLY A 58 -29.72 11.47 -7.53
C GLY A 58 -29.89 10.29 -6.54
N GLY A 59 -28.80 9.62 -6.18
CA GLY A 59 -28.77 8.57 -5.18
C GLY A 59 -28.83 9.11 -3.76
N GLN A 60 -29.12 8.22 -2.81
CA GLN A 60 -29.15 8.54 -1.38
C GLN A 60 -27.82 8.15 -0.75
N ALA A 61 -27.11 9.13 -0.17
CA ALA A 61 -25.85 8.90 0.51
C ALA A 61 -25.86 9.49 1.93
N VAL A 62 -25.20 8.80 2.85
CA VAL A 62 -24.87 9.29 4.19
C VAL A 62 -23.40 9.04 4.43
N TYR A 63 -22.67 10.09 4.80
CA TYR A 63 -21.33 9.99 5.34
C TYR A 63 -21.37 10.11 6.86
N ALA A 64 -20.65 9.23 7.55
CA ALA A 64 -20.51 9.24 9.00
C ALA A 64 -19.08 8.90 9.37
N THR A 65 -18.42 9.78 10.12
CA THR A 65 -17.08 9.52 10.66
C THR A 65 -17.15 9.16 12.13
N PHE A 66 -16.52 8.03 12.49
CA PHE A 66 -16.39 7.63 13.88
C PHE A 66 -15.25 8.33 14.59
N ASP A 67 -14.57 9.31 13.98
CA ASP A 67 -13.79 10.30 14.75
C ASP A 67 -14.68 11.24 15.57
N ASN A 68 -15.97 11.36 15.21
CA ASN A 68 -16.93 12.12 16.00
C ASN A 68 -17.30 11.36 17.31
N PRO A 69 -17.02 11.92 18.50
CA PRO A 69 -17.26 11.24 19.78
C PRO A 69 -18.73 10.87 20.05
N GLU A 70 -19.67 11.62 19.49
CA GLU A 70 -21.11 11.32 19.65
C GLU A 70 -21.52 10.13 18.80
N LEU A 71 -21.03 10.04 17.56
CA LEU A 71 -21.28 8.88 16.69
C LEU A 71 -20.67 7.59 17.24
N ARG A 72 -19.50 7.65 17.89
CA ARG A 72 -18.87 6.48 18.56
C ARG A 72 -19.79 5.80 19.56
N LYS A 73 -20.70 6.56 20.19
CA LYS A 73 -21.63 6.04 21.21
C LYS A 73 -22.87 5.38 20.60
N TRP A 74 -23.10 5.51 19.30
CA TRP A 74 -24.31 5.01 18.67
C TRP A 74 -24.25 3.49 18.48
N SER A 75 -25.39 2.82 18.63
CA SER A 75 -25.53 1.44 18.16
C SER A 75 -25.78 1.39 16.66
N ALA A 76 -25.53 0.24 16.03
CA ALA A 76 -25.88 0.03 14.62
C ALA A 76 -27.36 0.33 14.33
N LYS A 77 -28.25 -0.04 15.26
CA LYS A 77 -29.69 0.24 15.19
C LYS A 77 -29.98 1.75 15.19
N LYS A 78 -29.40 2.49 16.14
CA LYS A 78 -29.60 3.95 16.20
C LYS A 78 -29.11 4.63 14.92
N LEU A 79 -27.93 4.22 14.41
CA LEU A 79 -27.43 4.75 13.13
C LEU A 79 -28.41 4.47 11.98
N ALA A 80 -28.95 3.25 11.89
CA ALA A 80 -29.93 2.91 10.87
C ALA A 80 -31.24 3.71 10.99
N GLU A 81 -31.75 3.92 12.20
CA GLU A 81 -32.95 4.73 12.45
C GLU A 81 -32.76 6.19 12.02
N GLU A 82 -31.60 6.78 12.34
CA GLU A 82 -31.26 8.16 11.95
C GLU A 82 -31.07 8.29 10.44
N VAL A 83 -30.46 7.30 9.79
CA VAL A 83 -30.37 7.23 8.32
C VAL A 83 -31.77 7.14 7.71
N ARG A 84 -32.66 6.31 8.28
CA ARG A 84 -34.02 6.11 7.76
C ARG A 84 -34.94 7.29 8.02
N SER A 85 -34.70 8.08 9.05
CA SER A 85 -35.36 9.37 9.26
C SER A 85 -35.05 10.36 8.12
N LEU A 86 -33.81 10.34 7.60
CA LEU A 86 -33.41 11.17 6.47
C LEU A 86 -33.90 10.62 5.12
N TYR A 87 -33.83 9.31 4.95
CA TYR A 87 -34.22 8.61 3.72
C TYR A 87 -35.21 7.48 4.03
N PRO A 88 -36.52 7.78 4.12
CA PRO A 88 -37.53 6.81 4.54
C PRO A 88 -37.73 5.62 3.59
N LYS A 89 -37.34 5.77 2.33
CA LYS A 89 -37.52 4.75 1.27
C LYS A 89 -36.27 4.71 0.39
N GLY A 90 -36.07 3.58 -0.29
CA GLY A 90 -34.97 3.39 -1.22
C GLY A 90 -33.71 2.87 -0.55
N ARG A 91 -32.71 2.52 -1.37
CA ARG A 91 -31.42 2.01 -0.91
C ARG A 91 -30.48 3.19 -0.64
N VAL A 92 -29.85 3.19 0.54
CA VAL A 92 -28.93 4.25 0.96
C VAL A 92 -27.49 3.73 0.94
N ALA A 93 -26.58 4.50 0.36
CA ALA A 93 -25.15 4.29 0.45
C ALA A 93 -24.60 4.91 1.74
N LEU A 94 -24.09 4.06 2.64
CA LEU A 94 -23.42 4.44 3.87
C LEU A 94 -21.92 4.48 3.65
N PHE A 95 -21.32 5.66 3.84
CA PHE A 95 -19.88 5.89 3.80
C PHE A 95 -19.40 6.10 5.24
N LEU A 96 -18.89 5.02 5.83
CA LEU A 96 -18.52 4.93 7.24
C LEU A 96 -17.00 5.08 7.39
N ASP A 97 -16.55 6.22 7.89
CA ASP A 97 -15.13 6.55 8.01
C ASP A 97 -14.58 6.22 9.41
N GLU A 98 -13.34 5.74 9.45
CA GLU A 98 -12.61 5.38 10.68
C GLU A 98 -13.38 4.40 11.60
N VAL A 99 -13.99 3.36 11.01
CA VAL A 99 -14.87 2.44 11.75
C VAL A 99 -14.17 1.72 12.90
N GLN A 100 -12.84 1.63 12.93
CA GLN A 100 -12.12 1.05 14.07
C GLN A 100 -12.33 1.81 15.39
N GLU A 101 -12.69 3.10 15.32
CA GLU A 101 -13.02 3.92 16.48
C GLU A 101 -14.42 3.60 17.03
N TRP A 102 -15.24 2.85 16.29
CA TRP A 102 -16.57 2.43 16.71
C TRP A 102 -16.49 1.20 17.62
N PRO A 103 -16.95 1.27 18.88
CA PRO A 103 -16.95 0.10 19.76
C PRO A 103 -17.76 -1.05 19.15
N ASN A 104 -17.17 -2.24 19.11
CA ASN A 104 -17.74 -3.43 18.45
C ASN A 104 -18.06 -3.20 16.96
N TRP A 105 -17.23 -2.42 16.26
CA TRP A 105 -17.41 -2.08 14.85
C TRP A 105 -17.71 -3.28 13.96
N ASP A 106 -17.09 -4.43 14.22
CA ASP A 106 -17.26 -5.64 13.42
C ASP A 106 -18.69 -6.19 13.56
N TYR A 107 -19.22 -6.24 14.79
CA TYR A 107 -20.61 -6.59 15.02
C TYR A 107 -21.55 -5.59 14.37
N ASN A 108 -21.29 -4.30 14.55
CA ASN A 108 -22.16 -3.26 14.04
C ASN A 108 -22.23 -3.25 12.51
N LEU A 109 -21.09 -3.39 11.83
CA LEU A 109 -21.03 -3.52 10.37
C LEU A 109 -21.74 -4.78 9.88
N ARG A 110 -21.55 -5.93 10.54
CA ARG A 110 -22.28 -7.17 10.19
C ARG A 110 -23.78 -6.98 10.33
N TRP A 111 -24.23 -6.31 11.40
CA TRP A 111 -25.66 -6.04 11.62
C TRP A 111 -26.23 -5.16 10.51
N LEU A 112 -25.58 -4.03 10.18
CA LEU A 112 -26.01 -3.14 9.09
C LEU A 112 -26.03 -3.85 7.74
N HIS A 113 -25.09 -4.76 7.50
CA HIS A 113 -25.06 -5.55 6.28
C HIS A 113 -26.17 -6.61 6.24
N ASP A 114 -26.46 -7.27 7.36
CA ASP A 114 -27.39 -8.40 7.42
C ASP A 114 -28.87 -7.94 7.33
N VAL A 115 -29.19 -6.69 7.67
CA VAL A 115 -30.52 -6.10 7.42
C VAL A 115 -30.80 -5.81 5.94
N LYS A 116 -29.79 -5.88 5.07
CA LYS A 116 -29.90 -5.71 3.60
C LYS A 116 -30.50 -4.39 3.12
N ASP A 117 -30.46 -3.39 3.99
CA ASP A 117 -31.09 -2.09 3.79
C ASP A 117 -30.14 -1.05 3.18
N PHE A 118 -28.83 -1.31 3.28
CA PHE A 118 -27.76 -0.35 2.97
C PHE A 118 -26.73 -0.91 1.97
N GLN A 119 -26.10 -0.01 1.22
CA GLN A 119 -24.83 -0.25 0.53
C GLN A 119 -23.72 0.30 1.42
N ILE A 120 -22.78 -0.54 1.87
CA ILE A 120 -21.85 -0.14 2.93
C ILE A 120 -20.45 -0.02 2.36
N TYR A 121 -19.91 1.19 2.48
CA TYR A 121 -18.51 1.52 2.27
C TYR A 121 -17.91 1.87 3.62
N ALA A 122 -16.79 1.25 3.97
CA ALA A 122 -16.13 1.48 5.26
C ALA A 122 -14.64 1.76 5.05
N THR A 123 -14.06 2.66 5.83
CA THR A 123 -12.61 2.79 5.96
C THR A 123 -12.17 2.45 7.37
N GLY A 124 -10.88 2.25 7.52
CA GLY A 124 -10.23 2.41 8.80
C GLY A 124 -8.72 2.37 8.71
N SER A 125 -8.08 2.96 9.70
CA SER A 125 -6.63 2.85 9.86
C SER A 125 -6.22 1.45 10.34
N THR A 126 -4.98 1.10 10.02
CA THR A 126 -4.56 -0.25 9.67
C THR A 126 -4.51 -1.27 10.81
N SER A 127 -4.50 -0.83 12.06
CA SER A 127 -4.25 -1.73 13.18
C SER A 127 -5.45 -2.62 13.53
N ALA A 128 -6.69 -2.19 13.26
CA ALA A 128 -7.92 -2.94 13.52
C ALA A 128 -8.55 -3.56 12.28
N LEU A 129 -8.27 -2.99 11.09
CA LEU A 129 -8.76 -3.46 9.80
C LEU A 129 -7.66 -4.09 8.92
N SER A 130 -6.63 -4.70 9.51
CA SER A 130 -5.61 -5.34 8.70
C SER A 130 -6.21 -6.46 7.85
N VAL A 131 -5.70 -6.65 6.63
CA VAL A 131 -6.17 -7.66 5.66
C VAL A 131 -6.14 -9.08 6.23
N ASP A 132 -5.35 -9.33 7.28
CA ASP A 132 -5.30 -10.60 7.99
C ASP A 132 -6.37 -10.74 9.08
N GLN A 133 -6.86 -9.64 9.65
CA GLN A 133 -7.82 -9.64 10.78
C GLN A 133 -9.27 -9.40 10.34
N VAL A 134 -9.51 -8.55 9.34
CA VAL A 134 -10.86 -8.31 8.78
C VAL A 134 -11.54 -9.59 8.28
N PRO A 135 -10.87 -10.55 7.60
CA PRO A 135 -11.52 -11.78 7.15
C PRO A 135 -12.17 -12.56 8.29
N SER A 136 -11.46 -12.66 9.42
CA SER A 136 -11.96 -13.37 10.60
C SER A 136 -13.13 -12.64 11.28
N ARG A 137 -13.10 -11.31 11.31
CA ARG A 137 -14.12 -10.51 11.99
C ARG A 137 -15.36 -10.32 11.13
N LEU A 138 -15.27 -9.92 9.86
CA LEU A 138 -16.45 -9.73 9.02
C LEU A 138 -17.00 -11.05 8.42
N ARG A 139 -16.33 -12.19 8.64
CA ARG A 139 -16.79 -13.55 8.29
C ARG A 139 -17.24 -13.65 6.83
N GLY A 140 -16.42 -13.11 5.92
CA GLY A 140 -16.66 -13.17 4.47
C GLY A 140 -17.68 -12.18 3.90
N ARG A 141 -18.30 -11.30 4.71
CA ARG A 141 -19.30 -10.31 4.26
C ARG A 141 -18.69 -9.03 3.66
N TYR A 142 -17.48 -9.11 3.11
CA TYR A 142 -16.76 -7.92 2.70
C TYR A 142 -15.79 -8.21 1.56
N ILE A 143 -15.54 -7.17 0.78
CA ILE A 143 -14.41 -7.09 -0.13
C ILE A 143 -13.47 -5.99 0.37
N SER A 144 -12.17 -6.31 0.44
CA SER A 144 -11.16 -5.32 0.82
C SER A 144 -10.48 -4.74 -0.41
N LYS A 145 -10.31 -3.42 -0.42
CA LYS A 145 -9.54 -2.69 -1.43
C LYS A 145 -8.41 -1.95 -0.73
N LEU A 146 -7.18 -2.32 -1.07
CA LEU A 146 -5.98 -1.70 -0.53
C LEU A 146 -5.64 -0.44 -1.35
N LEU A 147 -5.76 0.72 -0.70
CA LEU A 147 -5.33 2.01 -1.23
C LEU A 147 -3.88 2.27 -0.84
N LEU A 148 -2.97 2.18 -1.81
CA LEU A 148 -1.55 2.51 -1.63
C LEU A 148 -1.30 4.02 -1.82
N PRO A 149 -0.09 4.53 -1.50
CA PRO A 149 0.33 5.85 -1.96
C PRO A 149 0.20 6.00 -3.49
N LEU A 150 0.21 7.24 -3.99
CA LEU A 150 0.16 7.53 -5.43
C LEU A 150 1.23 6.73 -6.16
N SER A 151 0.86 6.10 -7.26
CA SER A 151 1.77 5.50 -8.21
C SER A 151 2.45 6.57 -9.05
N PHE A 152 3.62 6.24 -9.59
CA PHE A 152 4.26 7.08 -10.60
C PHE A 152 3.32 7.36 -11.78
N ALA A 153 2.52 6.38 -12.21
CA ALA A 153 1.59 6.57 -13.31
C ALA A 153 0.46 7.56 -13.02
N GLU A 154 -0.05 7.61 -11.79
CA GLU A 154 -1.03 8.64 -11.37
C GLU A 154 -0.41 10.05 -11.44
N LEU A 155 0.86 10.18 -11.07
CA LEU A 155 1.59 11.45 -11.07
C LEU A 155 2.05 11.89 -12.47
N ALA A 156 2.35 10.92 -13.33
CA ALA A 156 2.68 11.14 -14.74
C ALA A 156 1.44 11.25 -15.64
N HIS A 157 0.23 11.24 -15.06
CA HIS A 157 -1.05 11.27 -15.77
C HIS A 157 -1.21 10.16 -16.83
N GLY A 158 -0.47 9.05 -16.69
CA GLY A 158 -0.53 7.90 -17.59
C GLY A 158 -0.05 8.15 -19.03
N THR A 159 0.54 9.30 -19.35
CA THR A 159 0.92 9.64 -20.73
C THR A 159 2.30 9.12 -21.08
N ALA A 160 2.40 8.31 -22.13
CA ALA A 160 3.68 7.92 -22.72
C ALA A 160 4.31 9.12 -23.45
N PRO A 161 5.64 9.34 -23.33
CA PRO A 161 6.29 10.47 -23.98
C PRO A 161 6.45 10.23 -25.49
N HIS A 162 6.15 11.23 -26.31
CA HIS A 162 6.30 11.21 -27.77
C HIS A 162 7.58 11.92 -28.23
N THR A 163 8.10 12.85 -27.43
CA THR A 163 9.29 13.65 -27.73
C THR A 163 10.41 13.43 -26.71
N PHE A 164 11.64 13.80 -27.09
CA PHE A 164 12.78 13.77 -26.16
C PHE A 164 12.58 14.72 -24.96
N ARG A 165 11.83 15.82 -25.14
CA ARG A 165 11.52 16.79 -24.07
C ARG A 165 10.57 16.18 -23.05
N GLU A 166 9.48 15.57 -23.49
CA GLU A 166 8.53 14.87 -22.61
C GLU A 166 9.22 13.72 -21.87
N ARG A 167 10.10 12.99 -22.55
CA ARG A 167 10.88 11.91 -21.92
C ARG A 167 11.82 12.46 -20.84
N GLY A 168 12.47 13.59 -21.08
CA GLY A 168 13.29 14.28 -20.09
C GLY A 168 12.48 14.75 -18.87
N ALA A 169 11.30 15.34 -19.10
CA ALA A 169 10.39 15.74 -18.03
C ALA A 169 9.92 14.53 -17.19
N LEU A 170 9.59 13.41 -17.84
CA LEU A 170 9.19 12.19 -17.17
C LEU A 170 10.30 11.58 -16.31
N LYS A 171 11.55 11.64 -16.76
CA LYS A 171 12.72 11.23 -15.96
C LYS A 171 12.93 12.13 -14.75
N SER A 172 12.81 13.45 -14.92
CA SER A 172 12.86 14.40 -13.80
C SER A 172 11.76 14.11 -12.77
N LEU A 173 10.54 13.83 -13.25
CA LEU A 173 9.42 13.43 -12.41
C LEU A 173 9.70 12.11 -11.67
N LEU A 174 10.38 11.17 -12.31
CA LEU A 174 10.76 9.89 -11.71
C LEU A 174 11.82 10.07 -10.61
N ASP A 175 12.86 10.88 -10.83
CA ASP A 175 13.82 11.25 -9.77
C ASP A 175 13.09 11.89 -8.57
N ASP A 176 12.14 12.79 -8.83
CA ASP A 176 11.30 13.39 -7.80
C ASP A 176 10.43 12.36 -7.08
N TYR A 177 9.91 11.36 -7.78
CA TYR A 177 9.13 10.27 -7.18
C TYR A 177 9.98 9.31 -6.36
N LEU A 178 11.18 8.96 -6.81
CA LEU A 178 12.14 8.17 -6.04
C LEU A 178 12.61 8.90 -4.77
N LYS A 179 12.57 10.24 -4.78
CA LYS A 179 12.86 11.06 -3.61
C LYS A 179 11.64 11.21 -2.71
N TRP A 180 10.53 11.74 -3.22
CA TRP A 180 9.43 12.21 -2.38
C TRP A 180 8.26 11.24 -2.27
N GLY A 181 8.28 10.15 -3.02
CA GLY A 181 7.27 9.12 -2.90
C GLY A 181 5.90 9.48 -3.45
N GLY A 182 4.92 8.68 -3.08
CA GLY A 182 3.53 8.80 -3.51
C GLY A 182 2.57 9.27 -2.42
N PHE A 183 3.02 9.50 -1.18
CA PHE A 183 2.12 10.04 -0.15
C PHE A 183 1.63 11.43 -0.57
N PRO A 184 0.30 11.68 -0.71
CA PRO A 184 -0.21 12.93 -1.26
C PRO A 184 0.32 14.20 -0.57
N GLU A 185 0.36 14.22 0.77
CA GLU A 185 0.90 15.37 1.51
C GLU A 185 2.39 15.58 1.27
N VAL A 186 3.19 14.50 1.30
CA VAL A 186 4.64 14.55 1.08
C VAL A 186 4.96 14.99 -0.36
N TRP A 187 4.23 14.45 -1.34
CA TRP A 187 4.37 14.81 -2.75
C TRP A 187 4.07 16.29 -2.98
N LYS A 188 3.00 16.83 -2.38
CA LYS A 188 2.64 18.24 -2.51
C LYS A 188 3.66 19.16 -1.84
N SER A 189 4.11 18.82 -0.63
CA SER A 189 4.99 19.70 0.15
C SER A 189 6.48 19.56 -0.18
N ARG A 190 6.91 18.42 -0.74
CA ARG A 190 8.33 18.07 -0.97
C ARG A 190 9.19 18.30 0.27
N SER A 191 8.70 17.84 1.44
CA SER A 191 9.28 18.16 2.75
C SER A 191 9.62 16.89 3.51
N LEU A 192 10.85 16.82 4.00
CA LEU A 192 11.30 15.72 4.86
C LEU A 192 10.58 15.75 6.21
N ASP A 193 10.22 16.93 6.70
CA ASP A 193 9.46 17.06 7.96
C ASP A 193 8.04 16.49 7.82
N LYS A 194 7.45 16.56 6.62
CA LYS A 194 6.18 15.86 6.35
C LYS A 194 6.34 14.34 6.31
N VAL A 195 7.49 13.82 5.87
CA VAL A 195 7.80 12.39 5.96
C VAL A 195 7.89 11.97 7.43
N ARG A 196 8.62 12.72 8.26
CA ARG A 196 8.75 12.48 9.71
C ARG A 196 7.40 12.54 10.40
N ALA A 197 6.64 13.61 10.20
CA ALA A 197 5.32 13.76 10.83
C ALA A 197 4.32 12.65 10.42
N LEU A 198 4.42 12.14 9.18
CA LEU A 198 3.64 10.99 8.75
C LEU A 198 4.06 9.72 9.52
N LEU A 199 5.37 9.48 9.63
CA LEU A 199 5.93 8.34 10.34
C LEU A 199 5.55 8.37 11.82
N ASP A 200 5.73 9.52 12.50
CA ASP A 200 5.38 9.71 13.92
C ASP A 200 3.91 9.38 14.15
N THR A 201 3.02 9.87 13.28
CA THR A 201 1.58 9.58 13.41
C THR A 201 1.30 8.08 13.31
N VAL A 202 1.93 7.39 12.35
CA VAL A 202 1.74 5.94 12.16
C VAL A 202 2.34 5.16 13.33
N PHE A 203 3.54 5.53 13.78
CA PHE A 203 4.20 4.90 14.93
C PHE A 203 3.39 5.03 16.20
N TYR A 204 3.08 6.25 16.63
CA TYR A 204 2.42 6.46 17.91
C TYR A 204 0.98 5.93 17.88
N ARG A 205 0.17 6.31 16.88
CA ARG A 205 -1.25 5.92 16.87
C ARG A 205 -1.49 4.49 16.41
N ASP A 206 -0.92 4.08 15.27
CA ASP A 206 -1.26 2.78 14.69
C ASP A 206 -0.46 1.62 15.27
N VAL A 207 0.69 1.91 15.91
CA VAL A 207 1.53 0.88 16.50
C VAL A 207 1.56 0.96 18.02
N VAL A 208 2.07 2.05 18.60
CA VAL A 208 2.31 2.14 20.05
C VAL A 208 0.99 2.08 20.83
N GLU A 209 0.07 3.01 20.57
CA GLU A 209 -1.23 3.10 21.24
C GLU A 209 -2.10 1.87 20.92
N ALA A 210 -2.27 1.57 19.63
CA ALA A 210 -3.16 0.49 19.22
C ALA A 210 -2.74 -0.89 19.74
N ARG A 211 -1.43 -1.14 19.90
CA ARG A 211 -0.88 -2.48 20.18
C ARG A 211 -0.17 -2.60 21.53
N GLY A 212 -0.14 -1.53 22.32
CA GLY A 212 0.50 -1.51 23.63
C GLY A 212 1.98 -1.86 23.55
N VAL A 213 2.71 -1.22 22.63
CA VAL A 213 4.18 -1.34 22.59
C VAL A 213 4.73 -0.68 23.85
N ARG A 214 5.53 -1.45 24.61
CA ARG A 214 6.08 -0.99 25.90
C ARG A 214 7.32 -0.12 25.74
N GLU A 215 8.14 -0.42 24.74
CA GLU A 215 9.40 0.27 24.43
C GLU A 215 9.30 0.86 23.00
N PRO A 216 8.71 2.06 22.83
CA PRO A 216 8.60 2.72 21.54
C PRO A 216 9.94 2.94 20.84
N GLU A 217 11.00 3.23 21.60
CA GLU A 217 12.34 3.51 21.11
C GLU A 217 12.94 2.28 20.41
N GLU A 218 12.75 1.08 20.95
CA GLU A 218 13.18 -0.17 20.31
C GLU A 218 12.47 -0.42 18.98
N PHE A 219 11.16 -0.09 18.93
CA PHE A 219 10.36 -0.24 17.72
C PHE A 219 10.83 0.73 16.63
N GLU A 220 11.07 1.99 17.01
CA GLU A 220 11.58 3.02 16.12
C GLU A 220 12.99 2.66 15.61
N ALA A 221 13.91 2.26 16.49
CA ALA A 221 15.24 1.83 16.10
C ALA A 221 15.16 0.66 15.08
N LEU A 222 14.33 -0.35 15.36
CA LEU A 222 14.12 -1.45 14.42
C LEU A 222 13.57 -0.99 13.08
N PHE A 223 12.67 -0.01 13.04
CA PHE A 223 12.18 0.53 11.78
C PHE A 223 13.31 1.15 10.96
N TYR A 224 14.17 1.97 11.58
CA TYR A 224 15.32 2.55 10.88
C TYR A 224 16.29 1.48 10.38
N THR A 225 16.59 0.46 11.19
CA THR A 225 17.39 -0.69 10.72
C THR A 225 16.74 -1.40 9.54
N VAL A 226 15.42 -1.54 9.52
CA VAL A 226 14.67 -2.09 8.37
C VAL A 226 14.78 -1.19 7.15
N VAL A 227 14.65 0.13 7.30
CA VAL A 227 14.83 1.11 6.21
C VAL A 227 16.25 1.05 5.66
N GLU A 228 17.26 0.84 6.49
CA GLU A 228 18.64 0.71 6.03
C GLU A 228 18.93 -0.61 5.30
N ASN A 229 18.16 -1.65 5.60
CA ASN A 229 18.33 -2.99 5.03
C ASN A 229 17.19 -3.39 4.08
N TYR A 230 16.35 -2.45 3.65
CA TYR A 230 15.28 -2.72 2.70
C TYR A 230 15.84 -3.29 1.38
N ALA A 231 15.03 -4.08 0.68
CA ALA A 231 15.35 -4.84 -0.52
C ALA A 231 16.47 -5.92 -0.36
N ASN A 232 17.28 -5.86 0.69
CA ASN A 232 18.25 -6.91 0.99
C ASN A 232 17.58 -8.14 1.64
N PRO A 233 18.10 -9.35 1.40
CA PRO A 233 17.69 -10.53 2.14
C PRO A 233 18.12 -10.44 3.61
N VAL A 234 17.15 -10.38 4.51
CA VAL A 234 17.38 -10.32 5.96
C VAL A 234 16.78 -11.53 6.68
N THR A 235 17.35 -11.86 7.83
CA THR A 235 16.73 -12.76 8.81
C THR A 235 16.37 -11.96 10.05
N TRP A 236 15.40 -12.44 10.85
CA TRP A 236 15.05 -11.79 12.11
C TRP A 236 16.25 -11.69 13.07
N ARG A 237 17.16 -12.67 13.02
CA ARG A 237 18.40 -12.65 13.79
C ARG A 237 19.41 -11.64 13.28
N SER A 238 19.48 -11.40 11.97
CA SER A 238 20.41 -10.39 11.42
C SER A 238 19.95 -8.97 11.74
N LEU A 239 18.63 -8.71 11.75
CA LEU A 239 18.08 -7.42 12.20
C LEU A 239 18.36 -7.19 13.69
N ALA A 240 18.09 -8.19 14.55
CA ALA A 240 18.43 -8.11 15.98
C ALA A 240 19.93 -7.84 16.21
N ARG A 241 20.81 -8.49 15.43
CA ARG A 241 22.26 -8.29 15.53
C ARG A 241 22.69 -6.89 15.08
N ALA A 242 22.08 -6.34 14.04
CA ALA A 242 22.38 -5.00 13.58
C ALA A 242 22.03 -3.96 14.67
N LEU A 243 20.85 -4.07 15.27
CA LEU A 243 20.47 -3.23 16.42
C LEU A 243 21.40 -3.38 17.62
N ALA A 244 21.79 -4.61 17.95
CA ALA A 244 22.71 -4.85 19.06
C ALA A 244 24.06 -4.16 18.82
N SER A 245 24.52 -4.04 17.56
CA SER A 245 25.75 -3.30 17.24
C SER A 245 25.62 -1.78 17.41
N GLU A 246 24.40 -1.27 17.47
CA GLU A 246 24.06 0.13 17.75
C GLU A 246 23.69 0.36 19.22
N GLY A 247 23.81 -0.67 20.08
CA GLY A 247 23.52 -0.60 21.51
C GLY A 247 22.07 -0.89 21.91
N VAL A 248 21.23 -1.36 20.98
CA VAL A 248 19.83 -1.74 21.25
C VAL A 248 19.69 -3.25 21.24
N GLU A 249 19.59 -3.86 22.43
CA GLU A 249 19.39 -5.31 22.55
C GLU A 249 17.92 -5.68 22.38
N ILE A 250 17.62 -6.44 21.33
CA ILE A 250 16.27 -6.94 21.06
C ILE A 250 16.30 -8.43 20.71
N ASP A 251 15.37 -9.20 21.28
CA ASP A 251 15.30 -10.62 20.97
C ASP A 251 14.59 -10.87 19.61
N PRO A 252 14.92 -11.94 18.87
CA PRO A 252 14.30 -12.21 17.58
C PRO A 252 12.77 -12.39 17.59
N LYS A 253 12.14 -12.78 18.71
CA LYS A 253 10.67 -12.84 18.80
C LYS A 253 10.07 -11.45 18.84
N THR A 254 10.70 -10.51 19.54
CA THR A 254 10.27 -9.11 19.54
C THR A 254 10.46 -8.47 18.16
N VAL A 255 11.56 -8.77 17.46
CA VAL A 255 11.72 -8.37 16.04
C VAL A 255 10.56 -8.89 15.17
N ILE A 256 10.20 -10.17 15.29
CA ILE A 256 9.05 -10.73 14.55
C ILE A 256 7.75 -9.98 14.86
N LYS A 257 7.52 -9.69 16.15
CA LYS A 257 6.34 -8.98 16.63
C LYS A 257 6.28 -7.57 16.04
N TYR A 258 7.37 -6.81 16.11
CA TYR A 258 7.45 -5.44 15.62
C TYR A 258 7.39 -5.36 14.09
N VAL A 259 8.07 -6.25 13.35
CA VAL A 259 7.91 -6.35 11.89
C VAL A 259 6.44 -6.59 11.53
N LYS A 260 5.74 -7.46 12.27
CA LYS A 260 4.31 -7.70 12.05
C LYS A 260 3.46 -6.45 12.34
N TYR A 261 3.84 -5.64 13.33
CA TYR A 261 3.19 -4.36 13.61
C TYR A 261 3.42 -3.36 12.48
N MET A 262 4.64 -3.28 11.92
CA MET A 262 4.94 -2.44 10.75
C MET A 262 4.15 -2.88 9.51
N GLN A 263 4.02 -4.18 9.26
CA GLN A 263 3.16 -4.70 8.18
C GLN A 263 1.69 -4.32 8.40
N TRP A 264 1.20 -4.48 9.63
CA TRP A 264 -0.14 -4.05 10.02
C TRP A 264 -0.32 -2.55 10.12
N ALA A 265 0.72 -1.74 9.96
CA ALA A 265 0.63 -0.30 9.79
C ALA A 265 0.78 0.11 8.31
N TYR A 266 1.00 -0.85 7.42
CA TYR A 266 1.43 -0.67 6.03
C TYR A 266 2.68 0.20 5.90
N LEU A 267 3.64 0.10 6.81
CA LEU A 267 4.96 0.72 6.64
C LEU A 267 5.84 -0.09 5.70
N ILE A 268 5.71 -1.42 5.76
CA ILE A 268 6.54 -2.37 5.02
C ILE A 268 5.73 -3.55 4.49
N PHE A 269 6.31 -4.26 3.53
CA PHE A 269 5.85 -5.54 3.02
C PHE A 269 6.99 -6.56 3.08
N VAL A 270 6.69 -7.77 3.52
CA VAL A 270 7.67 -8.86 3.64
C VAL A 270 7.46 -9.85 2.50
N VAL A 271 8.48 -10.03 1.67
CA VAL A 271 8.46 -10.94 0.53
C VAL A 271 9.28 -12.20 0.84
N PRO A 272 8.64 -13.38 0.87
CA PRO A 272 9.34 -14.63 1.12
C PRO A 272 10.06 -15.15 -0.14
N PRO A 273 11.04 -16.04 0.03
CA PRO A 273 11.67 -16.73 -1.10
C PRO A 273 10.72 -17.74 -1.72
N TYR A 274 10.77 -17.89 -3.03
CA TYR A 274 10.02 -18.93 -3.73
C TYR A 274 10.53 -20.34 -3.36
N GLY A 275 9.61 -21.24 -3.05
CA GLY A 275 9.89 -22.67 -2.84
C GLY A 275 10.69 -23.05 -1.57
N ARG A 276 11.07 -22.10 -0.71
CA ARG A 276 11.85 -22.37 0.52
C ARG A 276 11.00 -22.31 1.80
N ARG A 277 11.34 -23.16 2.78
CA ARG A 277 10.64 -23.33 4.08
C ARG A 277 11.07 -22.31 5.16
N ARG A 278 10.47 -22.43 6.35
CA ARG A 278 10.68 -21.59 7.56
C ARG A 278 12.17 -21.28 7.81
N GLY A 279 12.46 -20.01 8.12
CA GLY A 279 13.78 -19.55 8.53
C GLY A 279 14.66 -19.02 7.39
N ALA A 280 14.25 -19.19 6.13
CA ALA A 280 14.94 -18.56 5.01
C ALA A 280 14.93 -17.03 5.14
N PRO A 281 15.98 -16.34 4.63
CA PRO A 281 15.96 -14.89 4.51
C PRO A 281 14.71 -14.40 3.78
N ARG A 282 14.32 -13.16 4.02
CA ARG A 282 13.18 -12.50 3.39
C ARG A 282 13.62 -11.14 2.93
N LYS A 283 13.03 -10.64 1.84
CA LYS A 283 13.17 -9.24 1.47
C LYS A 283 12.09 -8.42 2.16
N ILE A 284 12.43 -7.20 2.56
CA ILE A 284 11.48 -6.23 3.11
C ILE A 284 11.45 -5.03 2.18
N TYR A 285 10.27 -4.66 1.72
CA TYR A 285 10.05 -3.49 0.88
C TYR A 285 9.26 -2.44 1.64
N LEU A 286 9.59 -1.17 1.42
CA LEU A 286 8.91 -0.03 2.02
C LEU A 286 7.66 0.29 1.19
N VAL A 287 6.59 0.71 1.86
CA VAL A 287 5.35 1.15 1.19
C VAL A 287 5.56 2.34 0.28
N ASP A 288 6.61 3.11 0.53
CA ASP A 288 6.91 4.35 -0.16
C ASP A 288 8.43 4.63 -0.11
N PRO A 289 9.07 5.03 -1.23
CA PRO A 289 10.50 5.30 -1.26
C PRO A 289 10.90 6.54 -0.45
N ALA A 290 9.98 7.44 -0.08
CA ALA A 290 10.30 8.64 0.70
C ALA A 290 10.93 8.33 2.05
N PHE A 291 10.58 7.20 2.67
CA PHE A 291 11.14 6.75 3.95
C PHE A 291 12.65 6.52 3.88
N THR A 292 13.19 6.16 2.72
CA THR A 292 14.64 5.96 2.56
C THR A 292 15.43 7.24 2.81
N ASN A 293 14.84 8.43 2.61
CA ASN A 293 15.53 9.70 2.83
C ASN A 293 15.68 10.06 4.31
N LEU A 294 15.10 9.26 5.21
CA LEU A 294 15.32 9.42 6.64
C LEU A 294 16.69 8.86 7.06
N THR A 295 17.32 8.03 6.23
CA THR A 295 18.63 7.42 6.50
C THR A 295 19.56 7.56 5.29
N LYS A 296 20.79 7.04 5.41
CA LYS A 296 21.73 6.99 4.27
C LYS A 296 21.25 6.07 3.13
N ALA A 297 20.25 5.22 3.38
CA ALA A 297 19.63 4.36 2.38
C ALA A 297 19.06 5.13 1.19
N GLY A 298 18.69 6.40 1.39
CA GLY A 298 18.20 7.30 0.34
C GLY A 298 19.17 7.57 -0.80
N LEU A 299 20.47 7.29 -0.61
CA LEU A 299 21.51 7.47 -1.62
C LEU A 299 21.58 6.30 -2.63
N ASP A 300 21.01 5.15 -2.31
CA ASP A 300 21.07 3.96 -3.14
C ASP A 300 19.93 3.95 -4.17
N LYS A 301 20.25 4.41 -5.39
CA LYS A 301 19.28 4.44 -6.49
C LYS A 301 18.87 3.03 -6.95
N GLY A 302 19.75 2.04 -6.88
CA GLY A 302 19.44 0.67 -7.28
C GLY A 302 18.33 0.06 -6.42
N ARG A 303 18.48 0.15 -5.09
CA ARG A 303 17.43 -0.33 -4.17
C ARG A 303 16.13 0.46 -4.26
N LYS A 304 16.18 1.74 -4.59
CA LYS A 304 14.97 2.55 -4.86
C LYS A 304 14.23 2.06 -6.11
N ILE A 305 14.95 1.75 -7.19
CA ILE A 305 14.37 1.16 -8.42
C ILE A 305 13.72 -0.18 -8.09
N GLU A 306 14.41 -1.04 -7.34
CA GLU A 306 13.86 -2.33 -6.91
C GLU A 306 12.58 -2.16 -6.09
N ASN A 307 12.58 -1.27 -5.08
CA ASN A 307 11.40 -1.05 -4.24
C ASN A 307 10.21 -0.49 -5.01
N VAL A 308 10.43 0.44 -5.94
CA VAL A 308 9.35 0.98 -6.76
C VAL A 308 8.84 -0.04 -7.78
N THR A 309 9.72 -0.90 -8.31
CA THR A 309 9.34 -2.06 -9.13
C THR A 309 8.46 -3.02 -8.34
N TYR A 310 8.82 -3.31 -7.08
CA TYR A 310 7.98 -4.10 -6.17
C TYR A 310 6.60 -3.47 -5.98
N LEU A 311 6.51 -2.16 -5.72
CA LEU A 311 5.23 -1.47 -5.52
C LEU A 311 4.34 -1.49 -6.77
N HIS A 312 4.92 -1.51 -7.97
CA HIS A 312 4.17 -1.70 -9.21
C HIS A 312 3.62 -3.13 -9.31
N LEU A 313 4.47 -4.15 -9.09
CA LEU A 313 4.05 -5.54 -9.07
C LEU A 313 2.98 -5.81 -7.99
N LEU A 314 3.09 -5.15 -6.84
CA LEU A 314 2.12 -5.27 -5.75
C LEU A 314 0.75 -4.75 -6.16
N ARG A 315 0.67 -3.61 -6.87
CA ARG A 315 -0.60 -3.10 -7.40
C ARG A 315 -1.25 -4.11 -8.34
N LYS A 316 -0.48 -4.65 -9.29
CA LYS A 316 -0.95 -5.70 -10.19
C LYS A 316 -1.44 -6.93 -9.40
N ALA A 317 -0.65 -7.40 -8.43
CA ALA A 317 -1.03 -8.52 -7.57
C ALA A 317 -2.34 -8.29 -6.80
N ILE A 318 -2.57 -7.07 -6.30
CA ILE A 318 -3.82 -6.72 -5.59
C ILE A 318 -5.02 -6.78 -6.54
N GLU A 319 -4.86 -6.33 -7.78
CA GLU A 319 -5.94 -6.28 -8.78
C GLU A 319 -6.32 -7.69 -9.26
N GLU A 320 -5.35 -8.56 -9.51
CA GLU A 320 -5.59 -9.88 -10.11
C GLU A 320 -5.50 -11.07 -9.14
N GLY A 321 -5.22 -10.83 -7.85
CA GLY A 321 -5.02 -11.89 -6.86
C GLY A 321 -3.67 -12.62 -6.97
N GLY A 322 -2.66 -11.93 -7.52
CA GLY A 322 -1.31 -12.46 -7.71
C GLY A 322 -0.47 -12.53 -6.43
N LYS A 323 0.70 -13.16 -6.53
CA LYS A 323 1.68 -13.30 -5.45
C LYS A 323 3.07 -12.94 -5.94
N ILE A 324 3.88 -12.39 -5.03
CA ILE A 324 5.25 -11.97 -5.29
C ILE A 324 6.17 -12.75 -4.37
N TYR A 325 7.22 -13.30 -4.94
CA TYR A 325 8.32 -13.96 -4.24
C TYR A 325 9.63 -13.37 -4.74
N TYR A 326 10.74 -13.61 -4.04
CA TYR A 326 12.06 -13.46 -4.63
C TYR A 326 12.69 -14.85 -4.86
N ILE A 327 13.65 -14.96 -5.76
CA ILE A 327 14.30 -16.24 -6.07
C ILE A 327 15.66 -16.27 -5.39
N LYS A 328 15.83 -17.17 -4.41
CA LYS A 328 17.15 -17.47 -3.84
C LYS A 328 17.64 -18.81 -4.37
N ASN A 329 18.53 -18.79 -5.37
CA ASN A 329 19.27 -19.95 -5.86
C ASN A 329 20.78 -19.76 -5.60
N ARG A 330 21.66 -20.18 -6.52
CA ARG A 330 23.09 -19.80 -6.50
C ARG A 330 23.27 -18.29 -6.66
N GLU A 331 22.41 -17.69 -7.47
CA GLU A 331 22.26 -16.25 -7.67
C GLU A 331 20.86 -15.83 -7.20
N GLU A 332 20.73 -14.55 -6.84
CA GLU A 332 19.48 -13.95 -6.39
C GLU A 332 18.83 -13.16 -7.52
N VAL A 333 17.54 -13.39 -7.72
CA VAL A 333 16.69 -12.59 -8.61
C VAL A 333 15.58 -11.96 -7.79
N ASP A 334 15.34 -10.67 -8.00
CA ASP A 334 14.53 -9.86 -7.10
C ASP A 334 13.09 -10.32 -7.03
N PHE A 335 12.47 -10.65 -8.16
CA PHE A 335 11.07 -11.01 -8.21
C PHE A 335 10.76 -12.23 -9.07
N TYR A 336 9.90 -13.07 -8.52
CA TYR A 336 9.06 -14.00 -9.23
C TYR A 336 7.61 -13.63 -8.96
N TYR A 337 6.95 -13.13 -10.00
CA TYR A 337 5.54 -12.76 -10.00
C TYR A 337 4.69 -13.95 -10.46
N VAL A 338 3.66 -14.27 -9.70
CA VAL A 338 2.70 -15.34 -10.00
C VAL A 338 1.29 -14.76 -9.92
N GLY A 339 0.76 -14.31 -11.05
CA GLY A 339 -0.62 -13.86 -11.17
C GLY A 339 -1.33 -14.55 -12.33
N GLN A 340 -2.10 -13.81 -13.12
CA GLN A 340 -2.68 -14.29 -14.38
C GLN A 340 -1.57 -14.73 -15.34
N GLU A 341 -0.48 -13.96 -15.36
CA GLU A 341 0.77 -14.33 -16.01
C GLU A 341 1.89 -14.51 -14.97
N ARG A 342 2.86 -15.36 -15.32
CA ARG A 342 4.06 -15.59 -14.52
C ARG A 342 5.22 -14.81 -15.12
N ALA A 343 5.96 -14.09 -14.29
CA ALA A 343 7.10 -13.30 -14.75
C ALA A 343 8.27 -13.39 -13.78
N VAL A 344 9.47 -13.41 -14.34
CA VAL A 344 10.71 -13.15 -13.60
C VAL A 344 11.10 -11.70 -13.87
N VAL A 345 11.36 -10.94 -12.80
CA VAL A 345 11.74 -9.53 -12.89
C VAL A 345 12.97 -9.28 -12.04
N GLU A 346 13.97 -8.67 -12.66
CA GLU A 346 15.20 -8.20 -12.02
C GLU A 346 15.24 -6.67 -12.09
N ALA A 347 15.69 -6.00 -11.03
CA ALA A 347 15.83 -4.54 -11.02
C ALA A 347 17.30 -4.14 -10.92
N ALA A 348 17.75 -3.23 -11.79
CA ALA A 348 19.12 -2.72 -11.78
C ALA A 348 19.10 -1.21 -12.04
N TYR A 349 20.10 -0.47 -11.54
CA TYR A 349 20.28 0.92 -12.00
C TYR A 349 20.80 0.92 -13.44
N ASP A 350 21.99 0.35 -13.62
CA ASP A 350 22.58 0.03 -14.91
C ASP A 350 22.65 -1.50 -15.05
N PRO A 351 22.01 -2.12 -16.06
CA PRO A 351 22.05 -3.56 -16.24
C PRO A 351 23.41 -3.99 -16.76
N ASP A 352 23.87 -5.16 -16.33
CA ASP A 352 25.03 -5.85 -16.89
C ASP A 352 24.68 -7.28 -17.31
N GLU A 353 25.66 -7.97 -17.88
CA GLU A 353 25.52 -9.36 -18.33
C GLU A 353 25.16 -10.32 -17.18
N SER A 354 25.55 -10.01 -15.94
CA SER A 354 25.19 -10.80 -14.75
C SER A 354 23.69 -10.72 -14.48
N HIS A 355 23.11 -9.52 -14.50
CA HIS A 355 21.67 -9.30 -14.33
C HIS A 355 20.85 -10.06 -15.38
N ILE A 356 21.26 -9.98 -16.64
CA ILE A 356 20.59 -10.64 -17.76
C ILE A 356 20.67 -12.16 -17.61
N ARG A 357 21.87 -12.71 -17.34
CA ARG A 357 22.06 -14.16 -17.21
C ARG A 357 21.32 -14.76 -16.03
N LYS A 358 21.30 -14.09 -14.87
CA LYS A 358 20.60 -14.62 -13.69
C LYS A 358 19.09 -14.62 -13.88
N ALA A 359 18.53 -13.59 -14.52
CA ALA A 359 17.11 -13.53 -14.88
C ALA A 359 16.74 -14.64 -15.88
N ALA A 360 17.55 -14.83 -16.93
CA ALA A 360 17.36 -15.91 -17.91
C ALA A 360 17.38 -17.30 -17.27
N LYS A 361 18.42 -17.62 -16.48
CA LYS A 361 18.54 -18.90 -15.77
C LYS A 361 17.36 -19.15 -14.82
N ALA A 362 16.83 -18.11 -14.18
CA ALA A 362 15.68 -18.22 -13.30
C ALA A 362 14.40 -18.52 -14.10
N ALA A 363 14.19 -17.84 -15.23
CA ALA A 363 13.08 -18.10 -16.13
C ALA A 363 13.11 -19.52 -16.72
N GLU A 364 14.27 -19.99 -17.19
CA GLU A 364 14.44 -21.36 -17.71
C GLU A 364 14.04 -22.41 -16.67
N LYS A 365 14.50 -22.26 -15.42
CA LYS A 365 14.16 -23.16 -14.31
C LYS A 365 12.68 -23.18 -13.98
N LEU A 366 11.97 -22.09 -14.25
CA LEU A 366 10.53 -21.95 -14.01
C LEU A 366 9.70 -22.31 -15.27
N GLY A 367 10.35 -22.70 -16.37
CA GLY A 367 9.70 -23.02 -17.64
C GLY A 367 9.11 -21.80 -18.35
N LEU A 368 9.64 -20.61 -18.07
CA LEU A 368 9.20 -19.36 -18.69
C LEU A 368 10.06 -19.03 -19.90
N LYS A 369 9.43 -18.56 -20.97
CA LYS A 369 10.12 -18.12 -22.21
C LYS A 369 10.52 -16.66 -22.19
N LYS A 370 10.14 -15.92 -21.15
CA LYS A 370 10.34 -14.47 -21.05
C LYS A 370 10.74 -14.07 -19.64
N ALA A 371 11.66 -13.10 -19.53
CA ALA A 371 12.00 -12.43 -18.29
C ALA A 371 12.20 -10.93 -18.53
N HIS A 372 12.14 -10.15 -17.45
CA HIS A 372 12.26 -8.70 -17.49
C HIS A 372 13.45 -8.22 -16.66
N VAL A 373 14.16 -7.23 -17.18
CA VAL A 373 15.14 -6.45 -16.43
C VAL A 373 14.68 -4.99 -16.43
N VAL A 374 14.26 -4.49 -15.28
CA VAL A 374 13.83 -3.10 -15.09
C VAL A 374 15.05 -2.27 -14.75
N THR A 375 15.28 -1.20 -15.51
CA THR A 375 16.51 -0.40 -15.42
C THR A 375 16.21 1.07 -15.12
N TRP A 376 17.23 1.89 -14.85
CA TRP A 376 17.00 3.34 -14.79
C TRP A 376 16.49 3.88 -16.13
N ASP A 377 17.22 3.61 -17.23
CA ASP A 377 16.94 4.22 -18.53
C ASP A 377 17.36 3.38 -19.76
N THR A 378 17.81 2.15 -19.56
CA THR A 378 18.24 1.28 -20.67
C THR A 378 17.04 0.51 -21.24
N GLU A 379 16.87 0.59 -22.56
CA GLU A 379 15.87 -0.16 -23.31
C GLU A 379 16.56 -1.06 -24.33
N ASP A 380 16.29 -2.38 -24.26
CA ASP A 380 16.90 -3.37 -25.13
C ASP A 380 16.10 -4.68 -25.13
N THR A 381 16.37 -5.57 -26.08
CA THR A 381 15.87 -6.94 -26.07
C THR A 381 17.00 -7.90 -26.37
N ARG A 382 17.19 -8.89 -25.49
CA ARG A 382 18.26 -9.89 -25.60
C ARG A 382 17.66 -11.28 -25.59
N ARG A 383 18.33 -12.21 -26.25
CA ARG A 383 17.97 -13.64 -26.19
C ARG A 383 19.09 -14.41 -25.53
N VAL A 384 18.76 -15.13 -24.46
CA VAL A 384 19.71 -16.00 -23.73
C VAL A 384 19.11 -17.39 -23.71
N GLY A 385 19.73 -18.31 -24.47
CA GLY A 385 19.18 -19.66 -24.66
C GLY A 385 17.80 -19.61 -25.31
N GLN A 386 16.79 -20.10 -24.59
CA GLN A 386 15.38 -20.11 -25.03
C GLN A 386 14.53 -19.00 -24.39
N VAL A 387 15.15 -18.09 -23.64
CA VAL A 387 14.46 -17.00 -22.95
C VAL A 387 14.72 -15.67 -23.64
N ASP A 388 13.65 -14.98 -23.98
CA ASP A 388 13.68 -13.59 -24.43
C ASP A 388 13.66 -12.65 -23.20
N ILE A 389 14.65 -11.77 -23.11
CA ILE A 389 14.86 -10.83 -22.00
C ILE A 389 14.49 -9.43 -22.48
N GLU A 390 13.46 -8.85 -21.86
CA GLU A 390 13.05 -7.47 -22.10
C GLU A 390 13.70 -6.54 -21.08
N ILE A 391 14.60 -5.68 -21.55
CA ILE A 391 15.23 -4.65 -20.73
C ILE A 391 14.41 -3.37 -20.89
N THR A 392 13.77 -2.93 -19.81
CA THR A 392 12.78 -1.84 -19.85
C THR A 392 13.17 -0.72 -18.90
N PRO A 393 13.21 0.55 -19.35
CA PRO A 393 13.37 1.70 -18.47
C PRO A 393 12.29 1.76 -17.39
N LEU A 394 12.65 2.16 -16.17
CA LEU A 394 11.74 2.18 -15.03
C LEU A 394 10.52 3.06 -15.29
N TRP A 395 10.71 4.25 -15.88
CA TRP A 395 9.59 5.13 -16.21
C TRP A 395 8.58 4.43 -17.14
N LYS A 396 9.06 3.63 -18.11
CA LYS A 396 8.23 2.92 -19.07
C LYS A 396 7.52 1.75 -18.41
N TRP A 397 8.23 1.02 -17.54
CA TRP A 397 7.67 -0.08 -16.75
C TRP A 397 6.52 0.40 -15.85
N LEU A 398 6.72 1.52 -15.15
CA LEU A 398 5.75 2.03 -14.18
C LEU A 398 4.47 2.61 -14.79
N LEU A 399 4.48 2.97 -16.08
CA LEU A 399 3.31 3.50 -16.79
C LEU A 399 2.35 2.42 -17.29
N GLN A 400 2.80 1.17 -17.35
CA GLN A 400 2.04 0.02 -17.84
C GLN A 400 0.80 -0.28 -17.00
#